data_AF-A0A6A7A8S6-F1
#
_entry.id   AF-A0A6A7A8S6-F1
#
_cell.length_a   1.000
_cell.length_b   1.000
_cell.length_c   1.000
_cell.angle_alpha   90.00
_cell.angle_beta   90.00
_cell.angle_gamma   90.00
#
_symmetry.space_group_name_H-M   'P 1'
#
loop_
_entity.id
_entity.type
_entity.pdbx_description
1 polymer ?
#
loop_
_entity_poly.entity_id
_entity_poly.type
_entity_poly.pdbx_seq_one_letter_code
_entity_poly.pdbx_strand_id
1 'polypeptide(L)'
;MPTPLLLGISGPSSSGKTTLSRLLRDIFPPSKLFILHLDDFYRTDAEIPIRNGIQDWDCLDSIDLPQLQKALEHIKEHGTSPEWLESLEDQNSVGEHGVSESEVQKLRERAKGWFDDRPEWEGRRISVVDGFLLFSEDMQDVRSLFDIKLFLRTRYETAKRRREARSGYVTIEGFWEDPPGYVDKVVWPNYVADHKFLFEDEDVGKELDKEVCKRVGINGMPQEAEENMTSCLEWAVGVLEGAIKQS
;
A
#
# COMPACT_ATOMS: atom_id res chain seq x y z
N MET A 1 -23.09 5.80 8.73
CA MET A 1 -22.55 6.35 7.47
C MET A 1 -22.59 5.25 6.42
N PRO A 2 -22.63 5.53 5.10
CA PRO A 2 -22.51 4.48 4.09
C PRO A 2 -21.18 3.76 4.23
N THR A 3 -21.18 2.43 4.01
CA THR A 3 -19.99 1.59 4.12
C THR A 3 -18.90 2.11 3.17
N PRO A 4 -17.69 2.45 3.67
CA PRO A 4 -16.62 2.94 2.80
C PRO A 4 -16.20 1.88 1.77
N LEU A 5 -15.55 2.33 0.72
CA LEU A 5 -14.81 1.47 -0.21
C LEU A 5 -13.38 1.31 0.31
N LEU A 6 -12.97 0.09 0.66
CA LEU A 6 -11.61 -0.20 1.14
C LEU A 6 -10.71 -0.60 -0.03
N LEU A 7 -9.70 0.23 -0.30
CA LEU A 7 -8.66 0.01 -1.28
C LEU A 7 -7.38 -0.41 -0.58
N GLY A 8 -6.91 -1.64 -0.82
CA GLY A 8 -5.58 -2.07 -0.40
C GLY A 8 -4.54 -1.82 -1.49
N ILE A 9 -3.39 -1.24 -1.13
CA ILE A 9 -2.23 -1.07 -2.00
C ILE A 9 -1.03 -1.79 -1.37
N SER A 10 -0.63 -2.91 -1.96
CA SER A 10 0.46 -3.75 -1.43
C SER A 10 1.57 -3.97 -2.46
N GLY A 11 2.64 -4.66 -2.05
CA GLY A 11 3.84 -4.87 -2.84
C GLY A 11 5.13 -4.66 -2.04
N PRO A 12 6.29 -4.99 -2.62
CA PRO A 12 7.58 -4.96 -1.92
C PRO A 12 7.94 -3.58 -1.37
N SER A 13 8.82 -3.55 -0.38
CA SER A 13 9.45 -2.31 0.09
C SER A 13 10.05 -1.54 -1.09
N SER A 14 9.96 -0.20 -1.07
CA SER A 14 10.45 0.69 -2.14
C SER A 14 9.80 0.56 -3.53
N SER A 15 8.64 -0.08 -3.66
CA SER A 15 7.89 -0.17 -4.93
C SER A 15 7.10 1.08 -5.31
N GLY A 16 6.89 2.02 -4.38
CA GLY A 16 6.15 3.27 -4.62
C GLY A 16 4.70 3.30 -4.10
N LYS A 17 4.33 2.40 -3.19
CA LYS A 17 2.98 2.33 -2.59
C LYS A 17 2.52 3.66 -1.99
N THR A 18 3.27 4.21 -1.03
CA THR A 18 2.95 5.49 -0.36
C THR A 18 2.81 6.63 -1.37
N THR A 19 3.69 6.68 -2.37
CA THR A 19 3.62 7.66 -3.46
C THR A 19 2.31 7.54 -4.24
N LEU A 20 1.93 6.31 -4.63
CA LEU A 20 0.66 6.07 -5.31
C LEU A 20 -0.54 6.48 -4.44
N SER A 21 -0.57 6.10 -3.17
CA SER A 21 -1.64 6.46 -2.23
C SER A 21 -1.81 7.97 -2.10
N ARG A 22 -0.71 8.72 -1.98
CA ARG A 22 -0.72 10.19 -1.89
C ARG A 22 -1.18 10.84 -3.19
N LEU A 23 -0.71 10.36 -4.34
CA LEU A 23 -1.19 10.83 -5.65
C LEU A 23 -2.68 10.57 -5.84
N LEU A 24 -3.19 9.41 -5.40
CA LEU A 24 -4.64 9.15 -5.39
C LEU A 24 -5.36 10.15 -4.48
N ARG A 25 -4.89 10.38 -3.25
CA ARG A 25 -5.46 11.41 -2.35
C ARG A 25 -5.52 12.79 -3.01
N ASP A 26 -4.51 13.16 -3.78
CA ASP A 26 -4.47 14.47 -4.46
C ASP A 26 -5.41 14.54 -5.68
N ILE A 27 -5.76 13.40 -6.29
CA ILE A 27 -6.74 13.30 -7.39
C ILE A 27 -8.18 13.40 -6.88
N PHE A 28 -8.48 12.86 -5.69
CA PHE A 28 -9.84 12.85 -5.15
C PHE A 28 -10.12 14.08 -4.27
N PRO A 29 -11.39 14.52 -4.14
CA PRO A 29 -11.75 15.53 -3.16
C PRO A 29 -11.36 15.07 -1.73
N PRO A 30 -10.91 15.96 -0.83
CA PRO A 30 -10.52 15.58 0.53
C PRO A 30 -11.64 14.89 1.34
N SER A 31 -12.90 15.20 1.02
CA SER A 31 -14.07 14.54 1.63
C SER A 31 -14.24 13.09 1.18
N LYS A 32 -13.63 12.67 0.07
CA LYS A 32 -13.83 11.36 -0.56
C LYS A 32 -12.75 10.34 -0.24
N LEU A 33 -11.53 10.74 0.08
CA LEU A 33 -10.43 9.79 0.26
C LEU A 33 -9.57 10.14 1.47
N PHE A 34 -9.19 9.12 2.24
CA PHE A 34 -8.15 9.21 3.25
C PHE A 34 -7.25 7.98 3.21
N ILE A 35 -6.05 8.10 3.76
CA ILE A 35 -5.02 7.06 3.73
C ILE A 35 -4.79 6.54 5.16
N LEU A 36 -4.51 5.26 5.24
CA LEU A 36 -4.00 4.54 6.39
C LEU A 36 -2.69 3.87 5.96
N HIS A 37 -1.62 4.01 6.74
CA HIS A 37 -0.35 3.35 6.44
C HIS A 37 -0.15 2.17 7.39
N LEU A 38 0.19 0.99 6.85
CA LEU A 38 0.56 -0.18 7.65
C LEU A 38 1.73 0.14 8.59
N ASP A 39 2.64 1.01 8.15
CA ASP A 39 3.82 1.42 8.90
C ASP A 39 3.45 2.21 10.18
N ASP A 40 2.24 2.77 10.29
CA ASP A 40 1.75 3.37 11.55
C ASP A 40 1.42 2.31 12.63
N PHE A 41 1.46 1.02 12.28
CA PHE A 41 1.20 -0.11 13.17
C PHE A 41 2.47 -0.91 13.50
N TYR A 42 3.66 -0.38 13.26
CA TYR A 42 4.87 -1.01 13.81
C TYR A 42 4.80 -1.08 15.33
N ARG A 43 5.36 -2.15 15.88
CA ARG A 43 5.64 -2.25 17.31
C ARG A 43 6.77 -1.28 17.70
N THR A 44 6.96 -1.10 19.00
CA THR A 44 8.10 -0.33 19.50
C THR A 44 9.42 -1.00 19.13
N ASP A 45 10.50 -0.22 19.03
CA ASP A 45 11.82 -0.68 18.64
C ASP A 45 12.28 -1.87 19.50
N ALA A 46 11.99 -1.84 20.81
CA ALA A 46 12.31 -2.93 21.74
C ALA A 46 11.55 -4.25 21.49
N GLU A 47 10.39 -4.20 20.84
CA GLU A 47 9.56 -5.37 20.52
C GLU A 47 9.84 -5.95 19.13
N ILE A 48 10.61 -5.26 18.29
CA ILE A 48 10.96 -5.75 16.95
C ILE A 48 11.76 -7.04 17.07
N PRO A 49 11.34 -8.14 16.40
CA PRO A 49 12.00 -9.43 16.51
C PRO A 49 13.43 -9.37 15.98
N ILE A 50 14.36 -10.04 16.67
CA ILE A 50 15.75 -10.14 16.24
C ILE A 50 15.96 -11.49 15.55
N ARG A 51 16.35 -11.46 14.28
CA ARG A 51 16.68 -12.65 13.49
C ARG A 51 18.12 -12.56 13.03
N ASN A 52 18.92 -13.58 13.33
CA ASN A 52 20.36 -13.62 13.00
C ASN A 52 21.14 -12.37 13.49
N GLY A 53 20.76 -11.82 14.64
CA GLY A 53 21.40 -10.64 15.24
C GLY A 53 21.00 -9.29 14.61
N ILE A 54 19.97 -9.26 13.77
CA ILE A 54 19.44 -8.04 13.15
C ILE A 54 17.96 -7.91 13.50
N GLN A 55 17.49 -6.71 13.84
CA GLN A 55 16.05 -6.43 14.00
C GLN A 55 15.34 -6.58 12.66
N ASP A 56 14.35 -7.47 12.60
CA ASP A 56 13.56 -7.75 11.41
C ASP A 56 12.28 -6.89 11.42
N TRP A 57 12.40 -5.70 10.86
CA TRP A 57 11.26 -4.79 10.67
C TRP A 57 10.33 -5.25 9.54
N ASP A 58 10.81 -6.04 8.59
CA ASP A 58 10.07 -6.40 7.39
C ASP A 58 9.38 -7.77 7.54
N CYS A 59 8.74 -8.04 8.69
CA CYS A 59 8.04 -9.29 8.95
C CYS A 59 6.71 -9.07 9.68
N LEU A 60 5.83 -10.07 9.70
CA LEU A 60 4.52 -9.94 10.35
C LEU A 60 4.59 -9.61 11.84
N ASP A 61 5.57 -10.18 12.55
CA ASP A 61 5.75 -10.02 14.00
C ASP A 61 6.14 -8.58 14.39
N SER A 62 6.64 -7.77 13.45
CA SER A 62 6.96 -6.36 13.68
C SER A 62 5.71 -5.46 13.70
N ILE A 63 4.55 -5.98 13.28
CA ILE A 63 3.29 -5.24 13.19
C ILE A 63 2.36 -5.58 14.35
N ASP A 64 1.74 -4.57 14.94
CA ASP A 64 0.62 -4.72 15.86
C ASP A 64 -0.67 -5.02 15.08
N LEU A 65 -0.82 -6.30 14.70
CA LEU A 65 -2.00 -6.79 13.99
C LEU A 65 -3.33 -6.53 14.73
N PRO A 66 -3.44 -6.72 16.06
CA PRO A 66 -4.65 -6.35 16.79
C PRO A 66 -5.04 -4.88 16.61
N GLN A 67 -4.09 -3.94 16.66
CA GLN A 67 -4.40 -2.52 16.42
C GLN A 67 -4.79 -2.25 14.97
N LEU A 68 -4.12 -2.88 13.99
CA LEU A 68 -4.50 -2.79 12.58
C LEU A 68 -5.94 -3.27 12.36
N GLN A 69 -6.28 -4.45 12.88
CA GLN A 69 -7.63 -5.02 12.77
C GLN A 69 -8.68 -4.08 13.37
N LYS A 70 -8.42 -3.56 14.57
CA LYS A 70 -9.31 -2.60 15.23
C LYS A 70 -9.50 -1.33 14.40
N ALA A 71 -8.45 -0.83 13.75
CA ALA A 71 -8.55 0.33 12.87
C ALA A 71 -9.40 0.03 11.61
N LEU A 72 -9.20 -1.15 10.98
CA LEU A 72 -9.97 -1.57 9.81
C LEU A 72 -11.44 -1.81 10.14
N GLU A 73 -11.75 -2.39 11.30
CA GLU A 73 -13.12 -2.56 11.82
C GLU A 73 -13.78 -1.20 12.04
N HIS A 74 -13.10 -0.27 12.70
CA HIS A 74 -13.59 1.09 12.89
C HIS A 74 -13.87 1.77 11.54
N ILE A 75 -12.97 1.64 10.56
CA ILE A 75 -13.18 2.18 9.22
C ILE A 75 -14.44 1.56 8.59
N LYS A 76 -14.62 0.24 8.66
CA LYS A 76 -15.81 -0.42 8.10
C LYS A 76 -17.11 0.05 8.74
N GLU A 77 -17.10 0.30 10.05
CA GLU A 77 -18.29 0.72 10.80
C GLU A 77 -18.59 2.22 10.62
N HIS A 78 -17.57 3.06 10.64
CA HIS A 78 -17.73 4.52 10.70
C HIS A 78 -17.39 5.26 9.41
N GLY A 79 -16.62 4.65 8.50
CA GLY A 79 -16.18 5.30 7.25
C GLY A 79 -15.08 6.34 7.44
N THR A 80 -14.44 6.38 8.60
CA THR A 80 -13.40 7.36 8.98
C THR A 80 -12.19 6.67 9.58
N SER A 81 -11.03 7.34 9.58
CA SER A 81 -9.89 6.90 10.37
C SER A 81 -10.20 7.04 11.87
N PRO A 82 -9.74 6.12 12.74
CA PRO A 82 -9.91 6.28 14.18
C PRO A 82 -9.23 7.55 14.71
N GLU A 83 -9.86 8.25 15.65
CA GLU A 83 -9.32 9.51 16.22
C GLU A 83 -7.99 9.34 16.96
N TRP A 84 -7.71 8.14 17.49
CA TRP A 84 -6.48 7.84 18.21
C TRP A 84 -5.29 7.56 17.30
N LEU A 85 -5.51 7.44 15.99
CA LEU A 85 -4.47 7.12 15.04
C LEU A 85 -3.97 8.38 14.34
N GLU A 86 -2.85 8.90 14.83
CA GLU A 86 -2.09 9.95 14.17
C GLU A 86 -0.99 9.30 13.33
N SER A 87 -1.00 9.55 12.02
CA SER A 87 -0.02 8.94 11.12
C SER A 87 1.36 9.60 11.25
N LEU A 88 2.36 8.79 11.56
CA LEU A 88 3.77 9.19 11.53
C LEU A 88 4.25 9.22 10.07
N GLU A 89 3.75 8.28 9.26
CA GLU A 89 4.14 8.19 7.85
C GLU A 89 3.74 9.44 7.07
N ASP A 90 2.58 10.06 7.35
CA ASP A 90 2.16 11.32 6.72
C ASP A 90 3.13 12.50 6.98
N GLN A 91 3.98 12.42 8.01
CA GLN A 91 5.00 13.43 8.31
C GLN A 91 6.24 13.28 7.41
N ASN A 92 6.42 12.11 6.78
CA ASN A 92 7.55 11.86 5.88
C ASN A 92 7.37 12.60 4.55
N SER A 93 8.43 13.26 4.08
CA SER A 93 8.43 13.92 2.78
C SER A 93 8.43 12.90 1.65
N VAL A 94 7.55 13.08 0.66
CA VAL A 94 7.67 12.36 -0.61
C VAL A 94 8.76 13.04 -1.42
N GLY A 95 9.76 12.28 -1.87
CA GLY A 95 10.70 12.76 -2.88
C GLY A 95 10.02 13.03 -4.23
N GLU A 96 10.80 13.44 -5.22
CA GLU A 96 10.29 13.61 -6.58
C GLU A 96 9.72 12.28 -7.12
N HIS A 97 8.44 12.29 -7.51
CA HIS A 97 7.72 11.08 -7.96
C HIS A 97 7.59 10.98 -9.49
N GLY A 98 8.04 12.00 -10.23
CA GLY A 98 8.08 11.98 -11.70
C GLY A 98 6.73 12.09 -12.42
N VAL A 99 5.65 12.38 -11.69
CA VAL A 99 4.33 12.66 -12.29
C VAL A 99 4.16 14.17 -12.41
N SER A 100 3.84 14.67 -13.61
CA SER A 100 3.65 16.10 -13.81
C SER A 100 2.34 16.59 -13.20
N GLU A 101 2.32 17.85 -12.76
CA GLU A 101 1.10 18.50 -12.26
C GLU A 101 -0.04 18.48 -13.30
N SER A 102 0.29 18.55 -14.59
CA SER A 102 -0.70 18.46 -15.66
C SER A 102 -1.40 17.10 -15.70
N GLU A 103 -0.68 16.00 -15.46
CA GLU A 103 -1.29 14.67 -15.42
C GLU A 103 -2.13 14.49 -14.15
N VAL A 104 -1.67 14.98 -13.00
CA VAL A 104 -2.47 14.98 -11.75
C VAL A 104 -3.77 15.75 -11.96
N GLN A 105 -3.71 16.95 -12.55
CA GLN A 105 -4.88 17.78 -12.81
C GLN A 105 -5.86 17.11 -13.80
N LYS A 106 -5.36 16.49 -14.88
CA LYS A 106 -6.16 15.72 -15.84
C LYS A 106 -6.90 14.57 -15.15
N LEU A 107 -6.23 13.82 -14.27
CA LEU A 107 -6.83 12.71 -13.53
C LEU A 107 -7.83 13.19 -12.47
N ARG A 108 -7.56 14.32 -11.81
CA ARG A 108 -8.48 14.99 -10.88
C ARG A 108 -9.78 15.40 -11.57
N GLU A 109 -9.70 16.00 -12.75
CA GLU A 109 -10.88 16.37 -13.55
C GLU A 109 -11.70 15.15 -13.95
N ARG A 110 -11.04 14.06 -14.37
CA ARG A 110 -11.70 12.79 -14.66
C ARG A 110 -12.41 12.22 -13.42
N ALA A 111 -11.74 12.18 -12.27
CA ALA A 111 -12.27 11.61 -11.03
C ALA A 111 -13.45 12.41 -10.45
N LYS A 112 -13.47 13.74 -10.66
CA LYS A 112 -14.54 14.61 -10.16
C LYS A 112 -15.93 14.16 -10.65
N GLY A 113 -16.02 13.78 -11.93
CA GLY A 113 -17.28 13.36 -12.55
C GLY A 113 -17.73 11.94 -12.17
N TRP A 114 -16.97 11.21 -11.36
CA TRP A 114 -17.33 9.82 -11.02
C TRP A 114 -18.49 9.73 -10.03
N PHE A 115 -18.70 10.77 -9.22
CA PHE A 115 -19.71 10.80 -8.17
C PHE A 115 -20.96 11.60 -8.57
N ASP A 116 -20.97 12.17 -9.78
CA ASP A 116 -22.12 12.89 -10.30
C ASP A 116 -23.30 11.92 -10.49
N ASP A 117 -24.49 12.34 -10.07
CA ASP A 117 -25.74 11.55 -10.12
C ASP A 117 -25.68 10.20 -9.38
N ARG A 118 -24.82 10.08 -8.35
CA ARG A 118 -24.64 8.88 -7.52
C ARG A 118 -24.94 9.10 -6.04
N PRO A 119 -26.21 9.03 -5.60
CA PRO A 119 -26.60 9.26 -4.20
C PRO A 119 -25.99 8.22 -3.24
N GLU A 120 -25.66 7.01 -3.69
CA GLU A 120 -24.97 6.00 -2.90
C GLU A 120 -23.55 6.43 -2.48
N TRP A 121 -22.99 7.41 -3.19
CA TRP A 121 -21.71 8.03 -2.87
C TRP A 121 -21.85 9.26 -1.98
N GLU A 122 -23.07 9.68 -1.60
CA GLU A 122 -23.29 10.76 -0.66
C GLU A 122 -22.81 10.35 0.75
N GLY A 123 -21.75 10.99 1.24
CA GLY A 123 -21.10 10.62 2.51
C GLY A 123 -20.22 9.35 2.46
N ARG A 124 -20.19 8.61 1.34
CA ARG A 124 -19.30 7.45 1.17
C ARG A 124 -17.87 7.90 0.85
N ARG A 125 -16.90 7.22 1.46
CA ARG A 125 -15.47 7.51 1.32
C ARG A 125 -14.72 6.29 0.80
N ILE A 126 -13.56 6.55 0.21
CA ILE A 126 -12.54 5.59 -0.15
C ILE A 126 -11.49 5.61 0.96
N SER A 127 -11.28 4.47 1.61
CA SER A 127 -10.20 4.29 2.57
C SER A 127 -9.07 3.54 1.89
N VAL A 128 -7.97 4.24 1.64
CA VAL A 128 -6.76 3.62 1.09
C VAL A 128 -5.94 3.10 2.25
N VAL A 129 -5.56 1.82 2.20
CA VAL A 129 -4.61 1.24 3.13
C VAL A 129 -3.42 0.77 2.31
N ASP A 130 -2.25 1.34 2.57
CA ASP A 130 -1.02 0.87 1.93
C ASP A 130 -0.10 0.16 2.93
N GLY A 131 0.63 -0.84 2.43
CA GLY A 131 1.47 -1.64 3.29
C GLY A 131 2.12 -2.82 2.58
N PHE A 132 3.34 -3.15 2.98
CA PHE A 132 4.14 -4.16 2.29
C PHE A 132 3.66 -5.60 2.52
N LEU A 133 2.92 -5.87 3.59
CA LEU A 133 2.41 -7.21 3.95
C LEU A 133 0.92 -7.42 3.69
N LEU A 134 0.16 -6.39 3.31
CA LEU A 134 -1.32 -6.46 3.30
C LEU A 134 -1.87 -7.67 2.52
N PHE A 135 -1.16 -8.13 1.49
CA PHE A 135 -1.56 -9.26 0.65
C PHE A 135 -0.71 -10.52 0.83
N SER A 136 0.10 -10.62 1.88
CA SER A 136 0.90 -11.82 2.18
C SER A 136 0.03 -13.06 2.42
N GLU A 137 0.63 -14.24 2.34
CA GLU A 137 -0.07 -15.49 2.62
C GLU A 137 -0.58 -15.57 4.07
N ASP A 138 0.10 -14.95 5.04
CA ASP A 138 -0.31 -14.93 6.45
C ASP A 138 -1.36 -13.86 6.77
N MET A 139 -1.57 -12.88 5.88
CA MET A 139 -2.56 -11.82 6.06
C MET A 139 -3.88 -12.07 5.29
N GLN A 140 -4.29 -13.33 5.07
CA GLN A 140 -5.49 -13.63 4.27
C GLN A 140 -6.76 -12.99 4.81
N ASP A 141 -6.93 -12.99 6.13
CA ASP A 141 -8.10 -12.41 6.79
C ASP A 141 -8.16 -10.91 6.58
N VAL A 142 -7.03 -10.20 6.77
CA VAL A 142 -6.92 -8.76 6.49
C VAL A 142 -7.11 -8.49 4.99
N ARG A 143 -6.47 -9.27 4.12
CA ARG A 143 -6.63 -9.18 2.67
C ARG A 143 -8.10 -9.29 2.27
N SER A 144 -8.88 -10.18 2.89
CA SER A 144 -10.30 -10.38 2.57
C SER A 144 -11.17 -9.16 2.86
N LEU A 145 -10.69 -8.23 3.70
CA LEU A 145 -11.44 -7.05 4.08
C LEU A 145 -11.53 -6.00 2.97
N PHE A 146 -10.59 -6.00 2.02
CA PHE A 146 -10.49 -5.01 0.94
C PHE A 146 -11.42 -5.29 -0.23
N ASP A 147 -12.13 -4.27 -0.68
CA ASP A 147 -12.98 -4.33 -1.88
C ASP A 147 -12.14 -4.32 -3.16
N ILE A 148 -11.08 -3.52 -3.17
CA ILE A 148 -10.13 -3.40 -4.29
C ILE A 148 -8.73 -3.67 -3.78
N LYS A 149 -7.96 -4.44 -4.54
CA LYS A 149 -6.59 -4.82 -4.19
C LYS A 149 -5.68 -4.49 -5.35
N LEU A 150 -4.72 -3.58 -5.13
CA LEU A 150 -3.69 -3.19 -6.10
C LEU A 150 -2.34 -3.71 -5.60
N PHE A 151 -1.66 -4.52 -6.40
CA PHE A 151 -0.35 -5.05 -6.05
C PHE A 151 0.74 -4.49 -6.96
N LEU A 152 1.60 -3.65 -6.39
CA LEU A 152 2.77 -3.08 -7.05
C LEU A 152 3.90 -4.09 -7.08
N ARG A 153 4.75 -3.98 -8.10
CA ARG A 153 5.95 -4.79 -8.28
C ARG A 153 7.16 -3.90 -8.49
N THR A 154 8.33 -4.46 -8.24
CA THR A 154 9.61 -3.85 -8.59
C THR A 154 10.65 -4.96 -8.62
N ARG A 155 11.67 -4.82 -9.46
CA ARG A 155 12.83 -5.74 -9.45
C ARG A 155 13.66 -5.57 -8.19
N TYR A 156 14.33 -6.65 -7.81
CA TYR A 156 15.25 -6.69 -6.66
C TYR A 156 16.27 -5.55 -6.70
N GLU A 157 16.92 -5.32 -7.84
CA GLU A 157 17.96 -4.31 -8.00
C GLU A 157 17.41 -2.89 -7.77
N THR A 158 16.17 -2.65 -8.20
CA THR A 158 15.49 -1.36 -8.00
C THR A 158 15.00 -1.20 -6.57
N ALA A 159 14.42 -2.23 -5.95
CA ALA A 159 14.06 -2.22 -4.53
C ALA A 159 15.28 -1.93 -3.65
N LYS A 160 16.37 -2.67 -3.90
CA LYS A 160 17.63 -2.54 -3.16
C LYS A 160 18.22 -1.15 -3.27
N ARG A 161 18.45 -0.68 -4.50
CA ARG A 161 18.97 0.66 -4.78
C ARG A 161 18.14 1.76 -4.11
N ARG A 162 16.81 1.66 -4.15
CA ARG A 162 15.92 2.64 -3.52
C ARG A 162 15.92 2.55 -1.99
N ARG A 163 15.95 1.34 -1.42
CA ARG A 163 15.98 1.12 0.04
C ARG A 163 17.30 1.63 0.62
N GLU A 164 18.42 1.27 0.02
CA GLU A 164 19.77 1.68 0.46
C GLU A 164 20.03 3.19 0.28
N ALA A 165 19.27 3.87 -0.58
CA ALA A 165 19.33 5.33 -0.75
C ALA A 165 18.55 6.10 0.33
N ARG A 166 17.77 5.43 1.19
CA ARG A 166 17.05 6.10 2.28
C ARG A 166 18.02 6.42 3.41
N SER A 167 17.88 7.61 3.98
CA SER A 167 18.69 8.05 5.13
C SER A 167 18.36 7.33 6.44
N GLY A 168 17.24 6.61 6.49
CA GLY A 168 16.69 5.90 7.64
C GLY A 168 15.19 6.15 7.81
N TYR A 169 14.66 5.75 8.95
CA TYR A 169 13.22 5.69 9.25
C TYR A 169 12.97 6.30 10.62
N VAL A 170 11.93 7.12 10.73
CA VAL A 170 11.43 7.55 12.04
C VAL A 170 10.65 6.39 12.64
N THR A 171 10.99 6.02 13.87
CA THR A 171 10.30 4.97 14.64
C THR A 171 9.51 5.59 15.79
N ILE A 172 8.74 4.78 16.51
CA ILE A 172 8.00 5.25 17.69
C ILE A 172 8.97 5.77 18.76
N GLU A 173 10.14 5.14 18.91
CA GLU A 173 11.09 5.45 19.99
C GLU A 173 12.32 6.23 19.52
N GLY A 174 12.46 6.50 18.21
CA GLY A 174 13.56 7.29 17.69
C GLY A 174 13.75 7.19 16.17
N PHE A 175 14.89 6.64 15.76
CA PHE A 175 15.31 6.60 14.38
C PHE A 175 16.07 5.30 14.10
N TRP A 176 15.70 4.62 13.01
CA TRP A 176 16.32 3.40 12.54
C TRP A 176 17.07 3.63 11.23
N GLU A 177 18.29 3.10 11.11
CA GLU A 177 19.05 3.05 9.87
C GLU A 177 19.33 1.60 9.53
N ASP A 178 19.02 1.20 8.29
CA ASP A 178 19.22 -0.17 7.83
C ASP A 178 20.73 -0.53 7.91
N PRO A 179 21.11 -1.63 8.59
CA PRO A 179 22.51 -2.05 8.63
C PRO A 179 23.01 -2.54 7.26
N PRO A 180 24.32 -2.60 7.02
CA PRO A 180 24.87 -3.09 5.75
C PRO A 180 24.37 -4.48 5.35
N GLY A 181 23.80 -4.56 4.15
CA GLY A 181 23.22 -5.78 3.58
C GLY A 181 21.84 -6.14 4.13
N TYR A 182 21.14 -5.22 4.81
CA TYR A 182 19.79 -5.45 5.34
C TYR A 182 18.80 -5.91 4.26
N VAL A 183 18.86 -5.34 3.06
CA VAL A 183 18.00 -5.75 1.95
C VAL A 183 18.17 -7.22 1.60
N ASP A 184 19.43 -7.67 1.52
CA ASP A 184 19.78 -9.04 1.10
C ASP A 184 19.44 -10.07 2.17
N LYS A 185 19.54 -9.67 3.43
CA LYS A 185 19.42 -10.56 4.60
C LYS A 185 18.02 -10.61 5.17
N VAL A 186 17.23 -9.55 5.00
CA VAL A 186 15.93 -9.36 5.68
C VAL A 186 14.84 -8.98 4.68
N VAL A 187 14.91 -7.78 4.10
CA VAL A 187 13.80 -7.20 3.31
C VAL A 187 13.37 -8.10 2.14
N TRP A 188 14.32 -8.50 1.29
CA TRP A 188 13.99 -9.27 0.08
C TRP A 188 13.60 -10.71 0.39
N PRO A 189 14.33 -11.45 1.25
CA PRO A 189 13.91 -12.80 1.66
C PRO A 189 12.50 -12.85 2.26
N ASN A 190 12.14 -11.89 3.13
CA ASN A 190 10.79 -11.84 3.70
C ASN A 190 9.74 -11.56 2.62
N TYR A 191 9.98 -10.55 1.77
CA TYR A 191 9.08 -10.28 0.64
C TYR A 191 8.84 -11.53 -0.24
N VAL A 192 9.89 -12.29 -0.56
CA VAL A 192 9.77 -13.55 -1.30
C VAL A 192 8.92 -14.54 -0.54
N ALA A 193 9.21 -14.78 0.74
CA ALA A 193 8.45 -15.72 1.55
C ALA A 193 6.96 -15.37 1.61
N ASP A 194 6.66 -14.09 1.81
CA ASP A 194 5.30 -13.58 2.01
C ASP A 194 4.44 -13.57 0.74
N HIS A 195 5.06 -13.38 -0.44
CA HIS A 195 4.33 -13.07 -1.67
C HIS A 195 4.60 -14.02 -2.84
N LYS A 196 5.56 -14.95 -2.75
CA LYS A 196 5.92 -15.84 -3.87
C LYS A 196 4.71 -16.55 -4.49
N PHE A 197 3.69 -16.89 -3.70
CA PHE A 197 2.48 -17.56 -4.18
C PHE A 197 1.71 -16.76 -5.24
N LEU A 198 1.91 -15.43 -5.33
CA LEU A 198 1.28 -14.57 -6.33
C LEU A 198 1.96 -14.64 -7.71
N PHE A 199 3.11 -15.28 -7.81
CA PHE A 199 3.96 -15.26 -9.00
C PHE A 199 4.02 -16.63 -9.67
N GLU A 200 4.24 -16.61 -10.99
CA GLU A 200 4.47 -17.82 -11.77
C GLU A 200 5.65 -18.62 -11.20
N ASP A 201 5.46 -19.92 -11.02
CA ASP A 201 6.44 -20.86 -10.43
C ASP A 201 6.97 -20.44 -9.04
N GLU A 202 6.20 -19.64 -8.29
CA GLU A 202 6.62 -19.07 -7.00
C GLU A 202 7.91 -18.22 -7.08
N ASP A 203 8.18 -17.62 -8.24
CA ASP A 203 9.36 -16.80 -8.48
C ASP A 203 8.98 -15.32 -8.61
N VAL A 204 9.30 -14.50 -7.60
CA VAL A 204 8.98 -13.06 -7.59
C VAL A 204 9.64 -12.27 -8.73
N GLY A 205 10.63 -12.86 -9.42
CA GLY A 205 11.25 -12.30 -10.62
C GLY A 205 10.45 -12.53 -11.91
N LYS A 206 9.47 -13.45 -11.89
CA LYS A 206 8.56 -13.72 -13.00
C LYS A 206 7.30 -12.87 -12.93
N GLU A 207 6.41 -13.06 -13.90
CA GLU A 207 5.10 -12.41 -13.93
C GLU A 207 4.18 -12.91 -12.82
N LEU A 208 3.15 -12.12 -12.52
CA LEU A 208 2.09 -12.55 -11.62
C LEU A 208 1.29 -13.67 -12.24
N ASP A 209 1.01 -14.71 -11.46
CA ASP A 209 0.12 -15.78 -11.89
C ASP A 209 -1.31 -15.23 -11.97
N LYS A 210 -1.82 -15.15 -13.20
CA LYS A 210 -3.14 -14.57 -13.48
C LYS A 210 -4.28 -15.33 -12.82
N GLU A 211 -4.18 -16.65 -12.72
CA GLU A 211 -5.22 -17.47 -12.11
C GLU A 211 -5.19 -17.33 -10.59
N VAL A 212 -4.00 -17.23 -9.98
CA VAL A 212 -3.87 -16.90 -8.56
C VAL A 212 -4.43 -15.51 -8.28
N CYS A 213 -3.97 -14.48 -8.99
CA CYS A 213 -4.45 -13.10 -8.83
C CYS A 213 -5.97 -13.01 -8.96
N LYS A 214 -6.55 -13.67 -9.96
CA LYS A 214 -8.01 -13.73 -10.14
C LYS A 214 -8.70 -14.43 -8.97
N ARG A 215 -8.17 -15.55 -8.48
CA ARG A 215 -8.71 -16.30 -7.33
C ARG A 215 -8.72 -15.47 -6.06
N VAL A 216 -7.68 -14.67 -5.81
CA VAL A 216 -7.56 -13.84 -4.59
C VAL A 216 -8.06 -12.40 -4.78
N GLY A 217 -8.53 -12.06 -5.98
CA GLY A 217 -9.08 -10.75 -6.32
C GLY A 217 -8.05 -9.61 -6.32
N ILE A 218 -6.80 -9.90 -6.69
CA ILE A 218 -5.72 -8.91 -6.78
C ILE A 218 -5.57 -8.41 -8.21
N ASN A 219 -5.53 -7.09 -8.37
CA ASN A 219 -5.13 -6.43 -9.61
C ASN A 219 -3.61 -6.19 -9.55
N GLY A 220 -2.88 -6.91 -10.39
CA GLY A 220 -1.43 -6.73 -10.54
C GLY A 220 -1.08 -5.50 -11.36
N MET A 221 -0.06 -4.76 -10.93
CA MET A 221 0.50 -3.65 -11.69
C MET A 221 1.00 -4.13 -13.07
N PRO A 222 0.65 -3.46 -14.17
CA PRO A 222 1.16 -3.76 -15.50
C PRO A 222 2.68 -3.59 -15.57
N GLN A 223 3.34 -4.36 -16.44
CA GLN A 223 4.79 -4.35 -16.56
C GLN A 223 5.32 -2.99 -17.03
N GLU A 224 4.60 -2.32 -17.92
CA GLU A 224 4.93 -0.98 -18.41
C GLU A 224 4.82 0.13 -17.35
N ALA A 225 4.10 -0.14 -16.25
CA ALA A 225 4.01 0.74 -15.10
C ALA A 225 5.15 0.53 -14.10
N GLU A 226 5.96 -0.52 -14.25
CA GLU A 226 7.16 -0.73 -13.46
C GLU A 226 8.13 0.44 -13.66
N GLU A 227 8.48 1.12 -12.55
CA GLU A 227 9.32 2.33 -12.53
C GLU A 227 8.73 3.57 -13.23
N ASN A 228 7.52 3.50 -13.78
CA ASN A 228 6.80 4.64 -14.35
C ASN A 228 5.58 4.99 -13.51
N MET A 229 5.75 5.93 -12.58
CA MET A 229 4.68 6.33 -11.65
C MET A 229 3.48 6.94 -12.37
N THR A 230 3.66 7.60 -13.52
CA THR A 230 2.54 8.12 -14.32
C THR A 230 1.67 6.99 -14.83
N SER A 231 2.28 5.96 -15.45
CA SER A 231 1.54 4.78 -15.93
C SER A 231 0.94 3.97 -14.78
N CYS A 232 1.62 3.87 -13.64
CA CYS A 232 1.10 3.23 -12.43
C CYS A 232 -0.14 3.95 -11.89
N LEU A 233 -0.09 5.28 -11.84
CA LEU A 233 -1.21 6.12 -11.41
C LEU A 233 -2.40 6.02 -12.36
N GLU A 234 -2.17 6.09 -13.67
CA GLU A 234 -3.23 5.93 -14.68
C GLU A 234 -3.90 4.55 -14.59
N TRP A 235 -3.13 3.49 -14.38
CA TRP A 235 -3.65 2.14 -14.16
C TRP A 235 -4.51 2.06 -12.90
N ALA A 236 -4.02 2.55 -11.76
CA ALA A 236 -4.75 2.52 -10.49
C ALA A 236 -6.07 3.30 -10.57
N VAL A 237 -6.04 4.49 -11.18
CA VAL A 237 -7.24 5.30 -11.46
C VAL A 237 -8.21 4.52 -12.36
N GLY A 238 -7.72 3.83 -13.39
CA GLY A 238 -8.57 2.99 -14.24
C GLY A 238 -9.28 1.86 -13.49
N VAL A 239 -8.57 1.17 -12.59
CA VAL A 239 -9.17 0.12 -11.73
C VAL A 239 -10.24 0.71 -10.81
N LEU A 240 -9.93 1.84 -10.15
CA LEU A 240 -10.88 2.53 -9.27
C LEU A 240 -12.11 3.03 -10.02
N GLU A 241 -11.94 3.61 -11.22
CA GLU A 241 -13.06 4.06 -12.04
C GLU A 241 -14.02 2.92 -12.36
N GLY A 242 -13.46 1.77 -12.75
CA GLY A 242 -14.23 0.57 -13.05
C GLY A 242 -15.07 0.12 -11.85
N ALA A 243 -14.44 0.05 -10.67
CA ALA A 243 -15.12 -0.37 -9.45
C ALA A 243 -16.19 0.62 -8.98
N ILE A 244 -15.88 1.93 -8.98
CA ILE A 244 -16.81 2.99 -8.54
C ILE A 244 -18.00 3.10 -9.51
N LYS A 245 -17.78 2.92 -10.81
CA LYS A 245 -18.88 3.01 -11.78
C LYS A 245 -19.81 1.80 -11.76
N GLN A 246 -19.32 0.65 -11.33
CA GLN A 246 -20.08 -0.61 -11.23
C GLN A 246 -20.76 -0.81 -9.87
N SER A 247 -20.30 -0.11 -8.83
CA SER A 247 -20.89 -0.13 -7.48
C SER A 247 -22.21 0.61 -7.40
#